data_AF-A0A934NEZ3-F1
#
_entry.id   AF-A0A934NEZ3-F1
#
_cell.length_a   1.000
_cell.length_b   1.000
_cell.length_c   1.000
_cell.angle_alpha   90.00
_cell.angle_beta   90.00
_cell.angle_gamma   90.00
#
_symmetry.space_group_name_H-M   'P 1'
#
loop_
_entity.id
_entity.type
_entity.pdbx_description
1 polymer ?
#
loop_
_entity_poly.entity_id
_entity_poly.type
_entity_poly.pdbx_seq_one_letter_code
_entity_poly.pdbx_strand_id
1 'polypeptide(L)'
;MMKTLHRQVLLLSTAMLAACGGPAVSIATHSATSGPRAGDAGNAAVHPAHLWLQNGQSPDGSVTLLDATTGKTLASYPNGVASRDWSRMYVVTAQASQNLLKVVDPATGRDITVTTTDPGFALPTSGGGQRPAGLSPSGGHLVLAGASPSTPSPSTTSRFLVYDSNHLDRAPQRIALGGSFLFDGINDDGRNLYLLEDLSTPTTGGAYHVRRYDLIAGALDPTIIVDKRTGEKSISGTAIDSVNSRDGAWQFTVYGFGQMSPSPFVHALNLNDAIAFCIDLPSAPRDQVLDLLWGVAASHDGRFVYAVNSAHGSVVEMAADSPYQTRQATFPVPTPTSAAAWTPWTPVTVQAKRQVDGAAAISFDDHTLYSIGDAGVFVVDAARLRLTGSLLSKQALSSLILSGDGQRLYATSVDGAVLQVDVSTGRWASVTAGGAAVSVLRAQP
;
A
#
# COMPACT_ATOMS: atom_id res chain seq x y z
N MET A 1 -5.30 -84.81 -9.52
CA MET A 1 -4.55 -85.63 -10.49
C MET A 1 -3.38 -84.81 -10.99
N MET A 2 -2.16 -85.25 -10.66
CA MET A 2 -0.87 -84.62 -11.01
C MET A 2 -0.27 -85.26 -12.28
N LYS A 3 0.72 -84.55 -12.85
CA LYS A 3 1.62 -84.85 -13.99
C LYS A 3 1.11 -84.24 -15.30
N THR A 4 1.87 -83.46 -16.07
CA THR A 4 3.29 -83.63 -16.45
C THR A 4 3.98 -82.30 -16.83
N LEU A 5 5.28 -82.24 -16.51
CA LEU A 5 6.36 -81.43 -17.10
C LEU A 5 6.25 -81.27 -18.64
N HIS A 6 6.75 -80.15 -19.19
CA HIS A 6 7.71 -80.11 -20.32
C HIS A 6 8.49 -78.77 -20.30
N ARG A 7 9.83 -78.87 -20.37
CA ARG A 7 10.81 -77.78 -20.56
C ARG A 7 10.99 -77.53 -22.07
N GLN A 8 11.27 -76.28 -22.47
CA GLN A 8 12.47 -75.84 -23.26
C GLN A 8 12.26 -74.41 -23.83
N VAL A 9 13.14 -73.45 -23.47
CA VAL A 9 14.19 -72.80 -24.32
C VAL A 9 13.61 -71.61 -25.14
N LEU A 10 13.83 -70.35 -24.76
CA LEU A 10 14.98 -69.44 -24.95
C LEU A 10 14.72 -68.45 -26.09
N LEU A 11 14.73 -67.14 -25.80
CA LEU A 11 15.43 -66.06 -26.53
C LEU A 11 14.92 -64.68 -26.05
N LEU A 12 15.74 -64.01 -25.25
CA LEU A 12 15.67 -62.55 -25.04
C LEU A 12 16.42 -61.89 -26.20
N SER A 13 15.76 -60.96 -26.89
CA SER A 13 16.38 -60.03 -27.83
C SER A 13 16.24 -58.60 -27.30
N THR A 14 17.35 -58.09 -26.78
CA THR A 14 17.61 -56.69 -26.42
C THR A 14 17.85 -55.87 -27.68
N ALA A 15 17.06 -54.81 -27.90
CA ALA A 15 17.31 -53.83 -28.96
C ALA A 15 17.94 -52.57 -28.34
N MET A 16 19.22 -52.34 -28.65
CA MET A 16 19.90 -51.04 -28.48
C MET A 16 19.62 -50.19 -29.72
N LEU A 17 19.09 -48.98 -29.52
CA LEU A 17 19.04 -47.94 -30.54
C LEU A 17 20.18 -46.95 -30.28
N ALA A 18 21.19 -47.00 -31.15
CA ALA A 18 22.17 -45.94 -31.34
C ALA A 18 21.57 -44.86 -32.25
N ALA A 19 21.66 -43.60 -31.87
CA ALA A 19 21.40 -42.47 -32.75
C ALA A 19 22.61 -41.52 -32.73
N CYS A 20 23.25 -41.41 -33.90
CA CYS A 20 24.35 -40.50 -34.18
C CYS A 20 23.88 -39.06 -34.34
N GLY A 21 24.72 -38.11 -33.93
CA GLY A 21 24.48 -36.68 -34.01
C GLY A 21 24.68 -36.05 -35.39
N GLY A 22 24.08 -34.87 -35.54
CA GLY A 22 24.24 -33.87 -36.61
C GLY A 22 23.57 -32.56 -36.13
N PRO A 23 24.09 -31.38 -36.52
CA PRO A 23 24.15 -30.21 -35.63
C PRO A 23 22.79 -29.52 -35.44
N ALA A 24 22.46 -29.26 -34.18
CA ALA A 24 21.38 -28.34 -33.84
C ALA A 24 21.81 -26.92 -34.17
N VAL A 25 21.07 -26.28 -35.05
CA VAL A 25 21.09 -24.84 -35.32
C VAL A 25 20.96 -24.10 -33.99
N SER A 26 21.98 -23.34 -33.62
CA SER A 26 21.92 -22.41 -32.48
C SER A 26 20.92 -21.30 -32.80
N ILE A 27 19.67 -21.49 -32.40
CA ILE A 27 18.76 -20.38 -32.18
C ILE A 27 19.27 -19.70 -30.92
N ALA A 28 19.75 -18.46 -31.05
CA ALA A 28 20.14 -17.62 -29.93
C ALA A 28 18.91 -17.36 -29.05
N THR A 29 18.70 -18.23 -28.06
CA THR A 29 17.85 -17.95 -26.92
C THR A 29 18.42 -16.72 -26.25
N HIS A 30 17.71 -15.60 -26.37
CA HIS A 30 18.01 -14.39 -25.63
C HIS A 30 18.06 -14.75 -24.15
N SER A 31 19.21 -14.47 -23.53
CA SER A 31 19.44 -14.68 -22.12
C SER A 31 18.28 -14.08 -21.33
N ALA A 32 17.61 -14.91 -20.53
CA ALA A 32 16.79 -14.42 -19.45
C ALA A 32 17.71 -13.55 -18.58
N THR A 33 17.44 -12.24 -18.55
CA THR A 33 18.09 -11.31 -17.63
C THR A 33 17.84 -11.83 -16.22
N SER A 34 18.88 -12.40 -15.61
CA SER A 34 18.89 -12.71 -14.19
C SER A 34 18.63 -11.41 -13.45
N GLY A 35 17.60 -11.36 -12.61
CA GLY A 35 17.33 -10.20 -11.77
C GLY A 35 18.55 -9.88 -10.89
N PRO A 36 18.68 -8.62 -10.46
CA PRO A 36 19.75 -8.23 -9.55
C PRO A 36 19.72 -9.10 -8.29
N ARG A 37 20.91 -9.50 -7.84
CA ARG A 37 21.11 -10.33 -6.64
C ARG A 37 21.53 -9.43 -5.49
N ALA A 38 20.98 -9.68 -4.30
CA ALA A 38 21.23 -8.85 -3.13
C ALA A 38 22.75 -8.69 -2.88
N GLY A 39 23.19 -7.44 -2.75
CA GLY A 39 24.57 -7.11 -2.41
C GLY A 39 24.79 -7.17 -0.90
N ASP A 40 25.78 -7.94 -0.45
CA ASP A 40 26.18 -8.02 0.98
C ASP A 40 26.95 -6.77 1.47
N ALA A 41 27.24 -5.80 0.60
CA ALA A 41 28.08 -4.65 0.93
C ALA A 41 27.26 -3.35 1.07
N GLY A 42 26.91 -2.99 2.30
CA GLY A 42 26.63 -1.60 2.66
C GLY A 42 27.93 -0.80 2.50
N ASN A 43 28.09 -0.09 1.38
CA ASN A 43 29.19 0.84 1.07
C ASN A 43 29.06 1.44 -0.34
N ALA A 44 27.83 1.58 -0.88
CA ALA A 44 27.64 2.41 -2.06
C ALA A 44 27.78 3.90 -1.68
N ALA A 45 28.16 4.73 -2.64
CA ALA A 45 28.03 6.18 -2.45
C ALA A 45 26.55 6.54 -2.44
N VAL A 46 26.14 7.38 -1.48
CA VAL A 46 24.82 7.99 -1.53
C VAL A 46 24.77 8.91 -2.75
N HIS A 47 23.71 8.80 -3.54
CA HIS A 47 23.56 9.63 -4.72
C HIS A 47 22.70 10.86 -4.37
N PRO A 48 22.90 11.98 -5.08
CA PRO A 48 22.05 13.16 -4.91
C PRO A 48 20.57 12.81 -5.05
N ALA A 49 19.79 13.26 -4.06
CA ALA A 49 18.35 13.24 -4.06
C ALA A 49 17.84 14.13 -2.92
N HIS A 50 16.64 14.66 -3.11
CA HIS A 50 15.80 15.23 -2.08
C HIS A 50 14.76 14.19 -1.63
N LEU A 51 14.74 13.91 -0.34
CA LEU A 51 13.83 12.92 0.27
C LEU A 51 12.80 13.63 1.15
N TRP A 52 11.52 13.33 0.94
CA TRP A 52 10.46 13.71 1.86
C TRP A 52 10.24 12.56 2.81
N LEU A 53 10.62 12.75 4.06
CA LEU A 53 10.55 11.74 5.12
C LEU A 53 9.45 12.10 6.10
N GLN A 54 8.57 11.16 6.39
CA GLN A 54 7.65 11.29 7.50
C GLN A 54 8.38 10.90 8.79
N ASN A 55 8.27 11.72 9.82
CA ASN A 55 8.81 11.48 11.15
C ASN A 55 7.66 11.51 12.16
N GLY A 56 7.47 10.41 12.90
CA GLY A 56 6.33 10.26 13.79
C GLY A 56 4.99 10.08 13.06
N GLN A 57 3.92 9.85 13.82
CA GLN A 57 2.59 9.57 13.32
C GLN A 57 1.69 10.81 13.40
N SER A 58 0.62 10.88 12.61
CA SER A 58 -0.38 11.95 12.77
C SER A 58 -1.07 11.89 14.14
N PRO A 59 -1.47 13.03 14.73
CA PRO A 59 -1.36 14.39 14.19
C PRO A 59 -0.01 15.09 14.50
N ASP A 60 0.78 14.54 15.43
CA ASP A 60 1.96 15.23 15.99
C ASP A 60 3.24 15.05 15.18
N GLY A 61 3.20 14.22 14.13
CA GLY A 61 4.31 13.98 13.23
C GLY A 61 4.68 15.17 12.36
N SER A 62 5.76 15.01 11.61
CA SER A 62 6.28 16.01 10.66
C SER A 62 6.72 15.35 9.36
N VAL A 63 6.79 16.15 8.30
CA VAL A 63 7.45 15.77 7.05
C VAL A 63 8.70 16.61 6.90
N THR A 64 9.86 15.97 6.77
CA THR A 64 11.14 16.67 6.55
C THR A 64 11.61 16.48 5.11
N LEU A 65 12.06 17.57 4.49
CA LEU A 65 12.83 17.54 3.26
C LEU A 65 14.31 17.38 3.60
N LEU A 66 14.90 16.26 3.21
CA LEU A 66 16.30 15.91 3.48
C LEU A 66 17.10 15.92 2.17
N ASP A 67 18.28 16.53 2.19
CA ASP A 67 19.30 16.29 1.16
C ASP A 67 20.02 14.96 1.47
N ALA A 68 19.87 13.96 0.60
CA ALA A 68 20.39 12.63 0.84
C ALA A 68 21.93 12.58 0.90
N THR A 69 22.62 13.45 0.15
CA THR A 69 24.09 13.41 0.07
C THR A 69 24.74 13.96 1.33
N THR A 70 24.18 15.05 1.87
CA THR A 70 24.70 15.74 3.04
C THR A 70 24.06 15.29 4.34
N GLY A 71 22.89 14.64 4.26
CA GLY A 71 22.05 14.30 5.41
C GLY A 71 21.44 15.53 6.11
N LYS A 72 21.48 16.69 5.45
CA LYS A 72 20.97 17.93 6.02
C LYS A 72 19.47 18.05 5.76
N THR A 73 18.71 18.30 6.83
CA THR A 73 17.32 18.74 6.69
C THR A 73 17.29 20.13 6.06
N LEU A 74 16.71 20.22 4.87
CA LEU A 74 16.53 21.45 4.11
C LEU A 74 15.27 22.20 4.57
N ALA A 75 14.22 21.47 4.91
CA ALA A 75 12.97 22.01 5.42
C ALA A 75 12.23 21.00 6.30
N SER A 76 11.34 21.49 7.15
CA SER A 76 10.44 20.66 7.95
C SER A 76 9.04 21.25 7.90
N TYR A 77 8.06 20.37 7.79
CA TYR A 77 6.65 20.68 7.64
C TYR A 77 5.86 19.90 8.70
N PRO A 78 4.70 20.39 9.16
CA PRO A 78 3.79 19.55 9.90
C PRO A 78 3.28 18.40 9.01
N ASN A 79 2.79 17.32 9.63
CA ASN A 79 2.21 16.22 8.86
C ASN A 79 1.04 16.69 8.00
N GLY A 80 0.96 16.19 6.78
CA GLY A 80 0.01 16.66 5.78
C GLY A 80 -0.24 15.65 4.68
N VAL A 81 -1.22 15.93 3.83
CA VAL A 81 -1.54 15.13 2.65
C VAL A 81 -1.07 15.89 1.40
N ALA A 82 -0.25 15.25 0.57
CA ALA A 82 0.28 15.84 -0.66
C ALA A 82 -0.59 15.49 -1.87
N SER A 83 -0.70 16.40 -2.83
CA SER A 83 -1.25 16.09 -4.16
C SER A 83 -0.37 15.05 -4.85
N ARG A 84 -0.95 14.27 -5.78
CA ARG A 84 -0.22 13.20 -6.51
C ARG A 84 1.04 13.71 -7.20
N ASP A 85 0.98 14.92 -7.76
CA ASP A 85 2.10 15.59 -8.44
C ASP A 85 3.08 16.29 -7.48
N TRP A 86 2.78 16.29 -6.17
CA TRP A 86 3.52 16.98 -5.12
C TRP A 86 3.71 18.48 -5.34
N SER A 87 2.85 19.12 -6.13
CA SER A 87 2.85 20.57 -6.29
C SER A 87 2.25 21.29 -5.08
N ARG A 88 1.45 20.59 -4.27
CA ARG A 88 0.78 21.12 -3.08
C ARG A 88 0.77 20.09 -1.96
N MET A 89 0.89 20.58 -0.72
CA MET A 89 0.63 19.79 0.48
C MET A 89 -0.33 20.52 1.40
N TYR A 90 -1.36 19.82 1.86
CA TYR A 90 -2.39 20.36 2.72
C TYR A 90 -2.10 19.97 4.16
N VAL A 91 -2.17 20.95 5.06
CA VAL A 91 -1.84 20.80 6.47
C VAL A 91 -2.90 21.49 7.31
N VAL A 92 -3.31 20.87 8.41
CA VAL A 92 -4.16 21.51 9.41
C VAL A 92 -3.35 21.72 10.68
N THR A 93 -3.31 22.97 11.16
CA THR A 93 -2.61 23.33 12.40
C THR A 93 -3.58 23.96 13.38
N ALA A 94 -3.56 23.48 14.63
CA ALA A 94 -4.29 24.12 15.70
C ALA A 94 -3.49 25.32 16.25
N GLN A 95 -4.12 26.49 16.33
CA GLN A 95 -3.61 27.65 17.06
C GLN A 95 -4.54 27.99 18.22
N ALA A 96 -4.04 28.76 19.19
CA ALA A 96 -4.71 29.01 20.47
C ALA A 96 -6.17 29.50 20.37
N SER A 97 -6.57 30.13 19.26
CA SER A 97 -7.93 30.62 19.02
C SER A 97 -8.57 30.15 17.71
N GLN A 98 -7.82 29.52 16.80
CA GLN A 98 -8.29 29.16 15.45
C GLN A 98 -7.56 27.92 14.93
N ASN A 99 -8.24 27.05 14.17
CA ASN A 99 -7.54 26.07 13.32
C ASN A 99 -7.24 26.72 11.97
N LEU A 100 -6.05 26.48 11.43
CA LEU A 100 -5.68 26.94 10.10
C LEU A 100 -5.55 25.73 9.16
N LEU A 101 -6.16 25.84 7.99
CA LEU A 101 -5.89 25.00 6.83
C LEU A 101 -4.88 25.74 5.95
N LYS A 102 -3.74 25.11 5.71
CA LYS A 102 -2.63 25.64 4.94
C LYS A 102 -2.39 24.79 3.71
N VAL A 103 -2.12 25.45 2.58
CA VAL A 103 -1.53 24.85 1.39
C VAL A 103 -0.08 25.26 1.36
N VAL A 104 0.81 24.29 1.40
CA VAL A 104 2.27 24.48 1.39
C VAL A 104 2.80 24.05 0.04
N ASP A 105 3.70 24.84 -0.53
CA ASP A 105 4.53 24.45 -1.67
C ASP A 105 5.65 23.51 -1.17
N PRO A 106 5.64 22.21 -1.52
CA PRO A 106 6.67 21.28 -1.02
C PRO A 106 8.08 21.57 -1.54
N ALA A 107 8.23 22.35 -2.62
CA ALA A 107 9.52 22.72 -3.18
C ALA A 107 10.19 23.87 -2.42
N THR A 108 9.41 24.85 -1.96
CA THR A 108 9.94 26.05 -1.27
C THR A 108 9.64 26.09 0.23
N GLY A 109 8.68 25.28 0.68
CA GLY A 109 8.18 25.26 2.04
C GLY A 109 7.34 26.46 2.44
N ARG A 110 6.96 27.30 1.48
CA ARG A 110 6.14 28.49 1.73
C ARG A 110 4.67 28.13 1.73
N ASP A 111 3.91 28.78 2.59
CA ASP A 111 2.45 28.75 2.54
C ASP A 111 2.03 29.44 1.22
N ILE A 112 1.39 28.68 0.33
CA ILE A 112 0.72 29.18 -0.89
C ILE A 112 -0.58 29.88 -0.50
N THR A 113 -1.36 29.22 0.35
CA THR A 113 -2.67 29.69 0.82
C THR A 113 -2.82 29.35 2.30
N VAL A 114 -3.39 30.27 3.07
CA VAL A 114 -3.78 30.04 4.47
C VAL A 114 -5.23 30.48 4.64
N THR A 115 -6.06 29.61 5.17
CA THR A 115 -7.45 29.91 5.51
C THR A 115 -7.78 29.41 6.92
N THR A 116 -8.75 30.04 7.57
CA THR A 116 -9.26 29.54 8.85
C THR A 116 -10.21 28.39 8.60
N THR A 117 -10.08 27.32 9.38
CA THR A 117 -11.04 26.22 9.44
C THR A 117 -11.60 26.10 10.85
N ASP A 118 -12.73 25.41 10.99
CA ASP A 118 -13.36 25.22 12.28
C ASP A 118 -12.43 24.48 13.27
N PRO A 119 -12.43 24.90 14.55
CA PRO A 119 -11.78 24.16 15.61
C PRO A 119 -12.28 22.71 15.69
N GLY A 120 -11.37 21.78 15.99
CA GLY A 120 -11.70 20.37 16.18
C GLY A 120 -11.79 19.54 14.90
N PHE A 121 -11.48 20.12 13.73
CA PHE A 121 -11.30 19.40 12.47
C PHE A 121 -9.82 19.21 12.15
N ALA A 122 -9.47 18.04 11.61
CA ALA A 122 -8.13 17.66 11.16
C ALA A 122 -8.20 16.86 9.85
N LEU A 123 -7.05 16.60 9.23
CA LEU A 123 -7.00 15.64 8.13
C LEU A 123 -7.45 14.26 8.63
N PRO A 124 -8.34 13.54 7.92
CA PRO A 124 -8.63 12.16 8.26
C PRO A 124 -7.37 11.33 8.11
N THR A 125 -7.31 10.23 8.85
CA THR A 125 -6.17 9.31 8.86
C THR A 125 -6.61 7.91 8.47
N SER A 126 -5.73 7.16 7.79
CA SER A 126 -5.98 5.78 7.40
C SER A 126 -4.96 4.81 8.01
N GLY A 127 -5.43 3.61 8.31
CA GLY A 127 -4.63 2.49 8.78
C GLY A 127 -3.99 2.65 10.16
N GLY A 128 -3.27 1.61 10.60
CA GLY A 128 -2.55 1.61 11.89
C GLY A 128 -1.50 2.72 11.99
N GLY A 129 -0.93 3.13 10.85
CA GLY A 129 0.04 4.22 10.72
C GLY A 129 -0.58 5.62 10.62
N GLN A 130 -1.89 5.75 10.80
CA GLN A 130 -2.59 7.04 10.86
C GLN A 130 -2.14 8.03 9.76
N ARG A 131 -2.00 7.54 8.52
CA ARG A 131 -1.50 8.36 7.42
C ARG A 131 -2.52 9.43 7.05
N PRO A 132 -2.12 10.71 6.91
CA PRO A 132 -3.03 11.74 6.44
C PRO A 132 -3.66 11.37 5.09
N ALA A 133 -4.97 11.53 5.00
CA ALA A 133 -5.78 11.28 3.84
C ALA A 133 -6.71 12.48 3.58
N GLY A 134 -7.76 12.29 2.78
CA GLY A 134 -8.82 13.28 2.59
C GLY A 134 -8.81 13.98 1.24
N LEU A 135 -7.76 13.80 0.41
CA LEU A 135 -7.77 14.31 -0.97
C LEU A 135 -8.54 13.38 -1.91
N SER A 136 -9.25 13.98 -2.87
CA SER A 136 -9.70 13.25 -4.06
C SER A 136 -8.49 12.81 -4.91
N PRO A 137 -8.61 11.80 -5.79
CA PRO A 137 -7.50 11.30 -6.59
C PRO A 137 -6.74 12.37 -7.42
N SER A 138 -7.47 13.35 -7.96
CA SER A 138 -6.91 14.52 -8.66
C SER A 138 -6.44 15.64 -7.72
N GLY A 139 -6.82 15.60 -6.45
CA GLY A 139 -6.57 16.64 -5.45
C GLY A 139 -7.53 17.83 -5.51
N GLY A 140 -8.57 17.77 -6.36
CA GLY A 140 -9.57 18.83 -6.52
C GLY A 140 -10.46 19.07 -5.31
N HIS A 141 -10.63 18.04 -4.47
CA HIS A 141 -11.38 18.14 -3.22
C HIS A 141 -10.55 17.69 -2.02
N LEU A 142 -10.77 18.34 -0.88
CA LEU A 142 -10.14 18.01 0.41
C LEU A 142 -11.19 17.84 1.49
N VAL A 143 -11.14 16.72 2.20
CA VAL A 143 -12.01 16.42 3.34
C VAL A 143 -11.23 16.57 4.64
N LEU A 144 -11.81 17.30 5.59
CA LEU A 144 -11.38 17.28 6.99
C LEU A 144 -12.42 16.53 7.82
N ALA A 145 -11.97 15.76 8.81
CA ALA A 145 -12.82 15.05 9.75
C ALA A 145 -12.79 15.74 11.12
N GLY A 146 -13.95 15.82 11.77
CA GLY A 146 -14.05 16.25 13.16
C GLY A 146 -13.52 15.15 14.09
N ALA A 147 -13.04 15.54 15.28
CA ALA A 147 -12.60 14.58 16.29
C ALA A 147 -13.71 13.55 16.60
N SER A 148 -13.43 12.27 16.34
CA SER A 148 -14.32 11.18 16.74
C SER A 148 -14.19 10.91 18.25
N PRO A 149 -15.29 10.58 18.95
CA PRO A 149 -15.21 10.09 20.33
C PRO A 149 -14.36 8.82 20.40
N SER A 150 -13.66 8.62 21.53
CA SER A 150 -12.77 7.47 21.75
C SER A 150 -13.51 6.12 21.80
N THR A 151 -14.84 6.13 21.92
CA THR A 151 -15.69 4.94 21.91
C THR A 151 -16.84 5.14 20.90
N PRO A 152 -16.96 4.29 19.87
CA PRO A 152 -18.11 4.28 18.98
C PRO A 152 -19.40 4.09 19.78
N SER A 153 -20.38 4.96 19.55
CA SER A 153 -21.71 4.89 20.15
C SER A 153 -22.74 5.28 19.10
N PRO A 154 -23.97 4.72 19.12
CA PRO A 154 -25.08 5.19 18.29
C PRO A 154 -25.42 6.67 18.50
N SER A 155 -25.05 7.25 19.66
CA SER A 155 -25.19 8.68 19.95
C SER A 155 -24.03 9.53 19.43
N THR A 156 -23.01 8.92 18.83
CA THR A 156 -21.89 9.63 18.20
C THR A 156 -22.41 10.46 17.03
N THR A 157 -21.81 11.62 16.81
CA THR A 157 -22.04 12.39 15.59
C THR A 157 -20.70 12.58 14.90
N SER A 158 -20.50 11.87 13.79
CA SER A 158 -19.37 12.14 12.90
C SER A 158 -19.59 13.42 12.13
N ARG A 159 -18.53 14.20 11.95
CA ARG A 159 -18.58 15.50 11.26
C ARG A 159 -17.48 15.57 10.22
N PHE A 160 -17.81 16.17 9.08
CA PHE A 160 -16.85 16.38 7.99
C PHE A 160 -16.98 17.78 7.40
N LEU A 161 -15.87 18.32 6.93
CA LEU A 161 -15.81 19.51 6.07
C LEU A 161 -15.28 19.09 4.71
N VAL A 162 -15.97 19.44 3.64
CA VAL A 162 -15.53 19.20 2.27
C VAL A 162 -15.20 20.53 1.62
N TYR A 163 -13.94 20.69 1.24
CA TYR A 163 -13.41 21.86 0.57
C TYR A 163 -13.22 21.59 -0.92
N ASP A 164 -13.46 22.62 -1.73
CA ASP A 164 -12.89 22.73 -3.07
C ASP A 164 -11.45 23.24 -2.92
N SER A 165 -10.48 22.40 -3.26
CA SER A 165 -9.05 22.70 -3.10
C SER A 165 -8.56 23.87 -3.94
N ASN A 166 -9.29 24.24 -5.00
CA ASN A 166 -8.99 25.39 -5.84
C ASN A 166 -9.60 26.69 -5.30
N HIS A 167 -10.54 26.60 -4.36
CA HIS A 167 -11.31 27.72 -3.81
C HIS A 167 -11.48 27.61 -2.30
N LEU A 168 -10.35 27.53 -1.57
CA LEU A 168 -10.31 27.45 -0.10
C LEU A 168 -10.79 28.71 0.63
N ASP A 169 -11.02 29.80 -0.10
CA ASP A 169 -11.67 31.02 0.38
C ASP A 169 -13.19 30.83 0.56
N ARG A 170 -13.77 29.83 -0.10
CA ARG A 170 -15.19 29.49 0.04
C ARG A 170 -15.40 28.65 1.29
N ALA A 171 -16.57 28.85 1.90
CA ALA A 171 -16.98 28.03 3.04
C ALA A 171 -17.07 26.55 2.61
N PRO A 172 -16.54 25.61 3.41
CA PRO A 172 -16.66 24.19 3.12
C PRO A 172 -18.12 23.74 3.23
N GLN A 173 -18.46 22.67 2.51
CA GLN A 173 -19.69 21.94 2.79
C GLN A 173 -19.54 21.22 4.14
N ARG A 174 -20.56 21.37 4.99
CA ARG A 174 -20.58 20.83 6.36
C ARG A 174 -21.49 19.62 6.43
N ILE A 175 -20.98 18.53 6.99
CA ILE A 175 -21.69 17.28 7.10
C ILE A 175 -21.72 16.87 8.57
N ALA A 176 -22.89 16.47 9.06
CA ALA A 176 -23.07 15.89 10.38
C ALA A 176 -23.94 14.63 10.24
N LEU A 177 -23.42 13.50 10.71
CA LEU A 177 -24.06 12.19 10.60
C LEU A 177 -24.21 11.57 11.98
N GLY A 178 -25.41 11.13 12.32
CA GLY A 178 -25.64 10.33 13.52
C GLY A 178 -25.07 8.92 13.31
N GLY A 179 -24.13 8.53 14.17
CA GLY A 179 -23.34 7.31 14.06
C GLY A 179 -21.84 7.60 14.06
N SER A 180 -21.04 6.52 14.05
CA SER A 180 -19.59 6.56 13.94
C SER A 180 -19.20 6.27 12.49
N PHE A 181 -18.73 7.30 11.80
CA PHE A 181 -18.26 7.24 10.42
C PHE A 181 -16.80 7.71 10.33
N LEU A 182 -16.03 7.00 9.51
CA LEU A 182 -14.66 7.34 9.13
C LEU A 182 -14.63 7.69 7.64
N PHE A 183 -13.70 8.56 7.25
CA PHE A 183 -13.45 8.86 5.83
C PHE A 183 -12.88 7.63 5.12
N ASP A 184 -13.39 7.33 3.92
CA ASP A 184 -12.86 6.27 3.05
C ASP A 184 -12.31 6.87 1.74
N GLY A 185 -13.10 7.75 1.10
CA GLY A 185 -12.72 8.38 -0.16
C GLY A 185 -13.66 9.51 -0.57
N ILE A 186 -13.25 10.30 -1.57
CA ILE A 186 -14.10 11.29 -2.24
C ILE A 186 -13.76 11.27 -3.73
N ASN A 187 -14.77 11.38 -4.58
CA ASN A 187 -14.57 11.37 -6.03
C ASN A 187 -14.14 12.74 -6.58
N ASP A 188 -13.60 12.75 -7.79
CA ASP A 188 -12.96 13.94 -8.36
C ASP A 188 -13.91 15.05 -8.80
N ASP A 189 -15.21 14.76 -8.94
CA ASP A 189 -16.22 15.79 -9.18
C ASP A 189 -16.85 16.34 -7.88
N GLY A 190 -16.45 15.81 -6.72
CA GLY A 190 -16.89 16.28 -5.41
C GLY A 190 -18.36 16.04 -5.13
N ARG A 191 -18.97 15.03 -5.77
CA ARG A 191 -20.40 14.70 -5.59
C ARG A 191 -20.63 13.57 -4.60
N ASN A 192 -19.65 12.70 -4.39
CA ASN A 192 -19.79 11.51 -3.56
C ASN A 192 -18.65 11.44 -2.53
N LEU A 193 -19.03 11.47 -1.26
CA LEU A 193 -18.16 11.17 -0.13
C LEU A 193 -18.42 9.72 0.32
N TYR A 194 -17.37 8.92 0.39
CA TYR A 194 -17.42 7.53 0.83
C TYR A 194 -16.92 7.41 2.27
N LEU A 195 -17.65 6.61 3.05
CA LEU A 195 -17.49 6.52 4.49
C LEU A 195 -17.51 5.05 4.94
N LEU A 196 -16.72 4.75 5.96
CA LEU A 196 -16.84 3.51 6.73
C LEU A 196 -17.70 3.78 7.96
N GLU A 197 -18.90 3.22 8.00
CA GLU A 197 -19.73 3.19 9.21
C GLU A 197 -19.22 2.10 10.13
N ASP A 198 -18.69 2.49 11.29
CA ASP A 198 -18.10 1.59 12.27
C ASP A 198 -19.20 0.81 13.02
N LEU A 199 -19.18 -0.50 12.82
CA LEU A 199 -20.08 -1.49 13.43
C LEU A 199 -19.38 -2.25 14.57
N SER A 200 -18.19 -1.82 14.97
CA SER A 200 -17.38 -2.55 15.94
C SER A 200 -18.10 -2.66 17.27
N THR A 201 -18.10 -3.90 17.76
CA THR A 201 -18.44 -4.27 19.13
C THR A 201 -17.17 -4.84 19.76
N PRO A 202 -17.11 -5.00 21.09
CA PRO A 202 -15.99 -5.69 21.74
C PRO A 202 -15.68 -7.07 21.15
N THR A 203 -16.65 -7.72 20.51
CA THR A 203 -16.55 -9.07 19.91
C THR A 203 -16.38 -9.10 18.39
N THR A 204 -16.64 -8.00 17.68
CA THR A 204 -16.56 -7.95 16.20
C THR A 204 -15.39 -7.10 15.69
N GLY A 205 -14.80 -6.25 16.55
CA GLY A 205 -13.57 -5.47 16.33
C GLY A 205 -13.24 -5.10 14.88
N GLY A 206 -13.50 -3.83 14.51
CA GLY A 206 -13.14 -3.30 13.18
C GLY A 206 -14.01 -3.85 12.05
N ALA A 207 -15.32 -3.93 12.25
CA ALA A 207 -16.30 -4.27 11.22
C ALA A 207 -16.98 -3.00 10.69
N TYR A 208 -17.24 -2.92 9.39
CA TYR A 208 -17.72 -1.70 8.74
C TYR A 208 -18.81 -1.98 7.71
N HIS A 209 -19.79 -1.07 7.59
CA HIS A 209 -20.48 -0.88 6.31
C HIS A 209 -19.75 0.18 5.49
N VAL A 210 -19.71 0.00 4.18
CA VAL A 210 -19.29 1.04 3.24
C VAL A 210 -20.52 1.84 2.83
N ARG A 211 -20.45 3.18 2.97
CA ARG A 211 -21.57 4.10 2.80
C ARG A 211 -21.22 5.21 1.82
N ARG A 212 -22.21 5.68 1.06
CA ARG A 212 -22.10 6.88 0.23
C ARG A 212 -22.89 8.02 0.86
N TYR A 213 -22.27 9.18 0.97
CA TYR A 213 -22.95 10.45 1.21
C TYR A 213 -23.00 11.24 -0.09
N ASP A 214 -24.21 11.54 -0.54
CA ASP A 214 -24.45 12.35 -1.73
C ASP A 214 -24.31 13.83 -1.36
N LEU A 215 -23.24 14.47 -1.84
CA LEU A 215 -22.92 15.86 -1.52
C LEU A 215 -23.88 16.84 -2.20
N ILE A 216 -24.51 16.45 -3.32
CA ILE A 216 -25.48 17.28 -4.02
C ILE A 216 -26.83 17.25 -3.31
N ALA A 217 -27.29 16.05 -2.93
CA ALA A 217 -28.54 15.89 -2.18
C ALA A 217 -28.40 16.27 -0.71
N GLY A 218 -27.18 16.31 -0.17
CA GLY A 218 -26.90 16.57 1.24
C GLY A 218 -27.40 15.44 2.15
N ALA A 219 -27.34 14.20 1.68
CA ALA A 219 -27.93 13.06 2.38
C ALA A 219 -27.05 11.81 2.31
N LEU A 220 -27.07 11.03 3.39
CA LEU A 220 -26.51 9.69 3.42
C LEU A 220 -27.42 8.77 2.59
N ASP A 221 -26.85 8.04 1.64
CA ASP A 221 -27.60 7.04 0.91
C ASP A 221 -28.13 5.98 1.91
N PRO A 222 -29.44 5.67 1.89
CA PRO A 222 -30.01 4.65 2.76
C PRO A 222 -29.48 3.24 2.41
N THR A 223 -28.96 3.05 1.20
CA THR A 223 -28.34 1.80 0.78
C THR A 223 -26.87 1.75 1.19
N ILE A 224 -26.43 0.57 1.61
CA ILE A 224 -25.02 0.28 1.85
C ILE A 224 -24.38 -0.21 0.56
N ILE A 225 -23.10 0.08 0.36
CA ILE A 225 -22.33 -0.48 -0.73
C ILE A 225 -21.90 -1.88 -0.31
N VAL A 226 -22.25 -2.87 -1.12
CA VAL A 226 -21.95 -4.28 -0.90
C VAL A 226 -20.97 -4.78 -1.95
N ASP A 227 -20.29 -5.89 -1.67
CA ASP A 227 -19.56 -6.59 -2.71
C ASP A 227 -20.54 -7.00 -3.83
N LYS A 228 -20.27 -6.52 -5.05
CA LYS A 228 -21.18 -6.70 -6.19
C LYS A 228 -21.26 -8.15 -6.69
N ARG A 229 -20.28 -9.00 -6.34
CA ARG A 229 -20.20 -10.42 -6.72
C ARG A 229 -20.84 -11.33 -5.67
N THR A 230 -20.55 -11.11 -4.38
CA THR A 230 -20.96 -11.99 -3.29
C THR A 230 -22.18 -11.49 -2.53
N GLY A 231 -22.49 -10.19 -2.61
CA GLY A 231 -23.52 -9.54 -1.80
C GLY A 231 -23.12 -9.37 -0.34
N GLU A 232 -21.84 -9.58 0.00
CA GLU A 232 -21.32 -9.34 1.34
C GLU A 232 -21.51 -7.88 1.73
N LYS A 233 -22.13 -7.68 2.90
CA LYS A 233 -22.64 -6.38 3.34
C LYS A 233 -21.65 -5.58 4.17
N SER A 234 -20.69 -6.26 4.78
CA SER A 234 -19.77 -5.67 5.73
C SER A 234 -18.37 -6.14 5.40
N ILE A 235 -17.40 -5.26 5.60
CA ILE A 235 -15.99 -5.60 5.56
C ILE A 235 -15.43 -5.56 6.98
N SER A 236 -14.32 -6.24 7.22
CA SER A 236 -13.63 -6.11 8.51
C SER A 236 -12.12 -6.11 8.36
N GLY A 237 -11.44 -5.42 9.27
CA GLY A 237 -9.98 -5.34 9.30
C GLY A 237 -9.45 -3.93 9.38
N THR A 238 -8.13 -3.82 9.43
CA THR A 238 -7.41 -2.54 9.43
C THR A 238 -6.84 -2.30 8.04
N ALA A 239 -7.02 -1.08 7.51
CA ALA A 239 -6.36 -0.68 6.28
C ALA A 239 -4.83 -0.70 6.45
N ILE A 240 -4.12 -1.31 5.51
CA ILE A 240 -2.67 -1.47 5.53
C ILE A 240 -2.03 -0.54 4.50
N ASP A 241 -2.53 -0.56 3.27
CA ASP A 241 -1.99 0.22 2.16
C ASP A 241 -3.11 0.55 1.16
N SER A 242 -2.94 1.61 0.38
CA SER A 242 -3.97 2.02 -0.58
C SER A 242 -3.40 2.75 -1.79
N VAL A 243 -4.03 2.55 -2.94
CA VAL A 243 -3.71 3.27 -4.18
C VAL A 243 -5.00 3.55 -4.98
N ASN A 244 -5.03 4.67 -5.71
CA ASN A 244 -6.08 4.90 -6.70
C ASN A 244 -5.65 4.40 -8.08
N SER A 245 -6.61 3.98 -8.89
CA SER A 245 -6.38 3.80 -10.33
C SER A 245 -5.84 5.10 -10.95
N ARG A 246 -5.18 4.99 -12.10
CA ARG A 246 -4.54 6.15 -12.72
C ARG A 246 -5.55 7.23 -13.08
N ASP A 247 -6.74 6.84 -13.54
CA ASP A 247 -7.85 7.70 -13.90
C ASP A 247 -8.65 8.23 -12.69
N GLY A 248 -8.35 7.77 -11.47
CA GLY A 248 -9.04 8.18 -10.24
C GLY A 248 -10.42 7.55 -10.04
N ALA A 249 -10.90 6.70 -10.94
CA ALA A 249 -12.23 6.11 -10.84
C ALA A 249 -12.33 5.06 -9.71
N TRP A 250 -11.24 4.37 -9.38
CA TRP A 250 -11.20 3.32 -8.39
C TRP A 250 -10.20 3.62 -7.27
N GLN A 251 -10.56 3.22 -6.05
CA GLN A 251 -9.68 3.16 -4.90
C GLN A 251 -9.49 1.71 -4.49
N PHE A 252 -8.24 1.29 -4.31
CA PHE A 252 -7.86 -0.04 -3.90
C PHE A 252 -7.22 0.07 -2.52
N THR A 253 -7.87 -0.48 -1.51
CA THR A 253 -7.36 -0.48 -0.14
C THR A 253 -7.16 -1.92 0.32
N VAL A 254 -5.95 -2.25 0.75
CA VAL A 254 -5.65 -3.54 1.38
C VAL A 254 -6.13 -3.48 2.82
N TYR A 255 -6.95 -4.45 3.21
CA TYR A 255 -7.32 -4.69 4.60
C TYR A 255 -6.67 -5.99 5.08
N GLY A 256 -6.13 -5.96 6.30
CA GLY A 256 -5.72 -7.16 7.01
C GLY A 256 -6.25 -7.18 8.44
N PHE A 257 -6.16 -8.35 9.09
CA PHE A 257 -6.55 -8.55 10.50
C PHE A 257 -7.99 -8.12 10.82
N GLY A 258 -8.98 -8.72 10.14
CA GLY A 258 -10.37 -8.64 10.56
C GLY A 258 -10.71 -9.76 11.54
N GLN A 259 -11.40 -9.47 12.64
CA GLN A 259 -11.95 -10.55 13.49
C GLN A 259 -13.05 -11.33 12.75
N MET A 260 -13.72 -10.70 11.79
CA MET A 260 -14.78 -11.32 10.96
C MET A 260 -14.26 -11.82 9.61
N SER A 261 -13.09 -11.35 9.15
CA SER A 261 -12.43 -11.73 7.90
C SER A 261 -10.99 -12.19 8.22
N PRO A 262 -10.76 -13.50 8.42
CA PRO A 262 -9.46 -14.02 8.84
C PRO A 262 -8.38 -13.95 7.74
N SER A 263 -8.77 -13.60 6.51
CA SER A 263 -7.87 -13.45 5.37
C SER A 263 -7.78 -12.00 4.93
N PRO A 264 -6.58 -11.53 4.51
CA PRO A 264 -6.45 -10.22 3.90
C PRO A 264 -7.23 -10.15 2.59
N PHE A 265 -7.64 -8.95 2.20
CA PHE A 265 -8.32 -8.69 0.93
C PHE A 265 -8.03 -7.28 0.43
N VAL A 266 -8.25 -7.06 -0.86
CA VAL A 266 -8.32 -5.72 -1.45
C VAL A 266 -9.79 -5.31 -1.53
N HIS A 267 -10.14 -4.20 -0.90
CA HIS A 267 -11.40 -3.50 -1.17
C HIS A 267 -11.19 -2.57 -2.37
N ALA A 268 -11.77 -2.93 -3.51
CA ALA A 268 -11.79 -2.09 -4.70
C ALA A 268 -13.13 -1.34 -4.76
N LEU A 269 -13.10 -0.05 -4.47
CA LEU A 269 -14.27 0.84 -4.45
C LEU A 269 -14.24 1.77 -5.68
N ASN A 270 -15.29 1.76 -6.49
CA ASN A 270 -15.47 2.71 -7.57
C ASN A 270 -16.06 4.02 -7.02
N LEU A 271 -15.29 5.09 -7.09
CA LEU A 271 -15.64 6.40 -6.55
C LEU A 271 -16.68 7.13 -7.41
N ASN A 272 -16.88 6.72 -8.67
CA ASN A 272 -17.86 7.34 -9.58
C ASN A 272 -19.21 6.63 -9.56
N ASP A 273 -19.20 5.29 -9.50
CA ASP A 273 -20.39 4.46 -9.67
C ASP A 273 -20.94 3.87 -8.35
N ALA A 274 -20.26 4.11 -7.22
CA ALA A 274 -20.62 3.60 -5.88
C ALA A 274 -20.81 2.08 -5.84
N ILE A 275 -19.93 1.34 -6.52
CA ILE A 275 -19.87 -0.13 -6.49
C ILE A 275 -18.56 -0.59 -5.89
N ALA A 276 -18.55 -1.77 -5.26
CA ALA A 276 -17.33 -2.33 -4.70
C ALA A 276 -17.15 -3.82 -5.01
N PHE A 277 -15.90 -4.27 -4.93
CA PHE A 277 -15.48 -5.67 -4.97
C PHE A 277 -14.45 -5.92 -3.87
N CYS A 278 -14.61 -7.03 -3.16
CA CYS A 278 -13.62 -7.58 -2.25
C CYS A 278 -12.87 -8.70 -2.98
N ILE A 279 -11.58 -8.48 -3.20
CA ILE A 279 -10.67 -9.45 -3.81
C ILE A 279 -9.89 -10.14 -2.71
N ASP A 280 -10.18 -11.43 -2.48
CA ASP A 280 -9.49 -12.24 -1.49
C ASP A 280 -7.99 -12.33 -1.81
N LEU A 281 -7.17 -12.10 -0.79
CA LEU A 281 -5.72 -12.29 -0.87
C LEU A 281 -5.33 -13.56 -0.08
N PRO A 282 -4.32 -14.32 -0.54
CA PRO A 282 -3.81 -15.45 0.22
C PRO A 282 -3.28 -15.00 1.59
N SER A 283 -3.72 -15.65 2.67
CA SER A 283 -3.16 -15.41 4.00
C SER A 283 -1.81 -16.09 4.18
N ALA A 284 -0.96 -15.51 5.03
CA ALA A 284 0.29 -16.11 5.41
C ALA A 284 0.05 -17.45 6.14
N PRO A 285 0.70 -18.56 5.73
CA PRO A 285 0.32 -19.91 6.18
C PRO A 285 0.79 -20.27 7.61
N ARG A 286 1.64 -19.46 8.24
CA ARG A 286 2.26 -19.78 9.55
C ARG A 286 2.25 -18.61 10.52
N ASP A 287 2.63 -17.43 10.03
CA ASP A 287 2.65 -16.21 10.82
C ASP A 287 1.79 -15.15 10.12
N GLN A 288 0.56 -15.00 10.62
CA GLN A 288 -0.39 -14.04 10.07
C GLN A 288 0.13 -12.60 10.17
N VAL A 289 1.09 -12.28 11.07
CA VAL A 289 1.72 -10.94 11.12
C VAL A 289 2.30 -10.53 9.76
N LEU A 290 2.73 -11.51 8.94
CA LEU A 290 3.24 -11.24 7.59
C LEU A 290 2.18 -10.70 6.62
N ASP A 291 0.88 -10.84 6.93
CA ASP A 291 -0.19 -10.21 6.14
C ASP A 291 -0.14 -8.67 6.24
N LEU A 292 0.56 -8.10 7.24
CA LEU A 292 0.86 -6.65 7.30
C LEU A 292 1.82 -6.18 6.19
N LEU A 293 2.42 -7.09 5.43
CA LEU A 293 3.38 -6.79 4.38
C LEU A 293 2.78 -6.81 2.98
N TRP A 294 1.45 -6.93 2.88
CA TRP A 294 0.76 -6.68 1.61
C TRP A 294 0.90 -5.21 1.23
N GLY A 295 1.44 -4.96 0.04
CA GLY A 295 1.48 -3.64 -0.58
C GLY A 295 0.68 -3.60 -1.87
N VAL A 296 0.23 -2.41 -2.25
CA VAL A 296 -0.46 -2.19 -3.54
C VAL A 296 0.26 -1.18 -4.40
N ALA A 297 0.31 -1.44 -5.70
CA ALA A 297 0.88 -0.54 -6.70
C ALA A 297 0.01 -0.53 -7.96
N ALA A 298 -0.32 0.67 -8.46
CA ALA A 298 -1.00 0.85 -9.73
C ALA A 298 0.02 1.03 -10.86
N SER A 299 -0.21 0.39 -12.01
CA SER A 299 0.62 0.59 -13.19
C SER A 299 0.49 2.01 -13.74
N HIS A 300 1.60 2.52 -14.26
CA HIS A 300 1.65 3.82 -14.91
C HIS A 300 0.84 3.84 -16.20
N ASP A 301 0.70 2.73 -16.93
CA ASP A 301 -0.18 2.63 -18.09
C ASP A 301 -1.69 2.65 -17.74
N GLY A 302 -2.03 2.54 -16.46
CA GLY A 302 -3.40 2.55 -15.94
C GLY A 302 -4.18 1.24 -16.14
N ARG A 303 -3.56 0.17 -16.64
CA ARG A 303 -4.26 -1.09 -16.95
C ARG A 303 -4.46 -2.00 -15.74
N PHE A 304 -3.54 -1.96 -14.78
CA PHE A 304 -3.51 -2.93 -13.69
C PHE A 304 -3.24 -2.28 -12.34
N VAL A 305 -3.75 -2.94 -11.29
CA VAL A 305 -3.30 -2.75 -9.91
C VAL A 305 -2.79 -4.09 -9.40
N TYR A 306 -1.64 -4.06 -8.75
CA TYR A 306 -1.01 -5.24 -8.18
C TYR A 306 -1.09 -5.16 -6.67
N ALA A 307 -1.54 -6.24 -6.02
CA ALA A 307 -1.26 -6.51 -4.62
C ALA A 307 -0.12 -7.52 -4.55
N VAL A 308 0.90 -7.25 -3.74
CA VAL A 308 2.07 -8.13 -3.61
C VAL A 308 2.51 -8.26 -2.16
N ASN A 309 2.84 -9.48 -1.75
CA ASN A 309 3.43 -9.78 -0.46
C ASN A 309 4.60 -10.74 -0.65
N SER A 310 5.81 -10.16 -0.65
CA SER A 310 7.03 -10.93 -0.84
C SER A 310 7.52 -11.62 0.43
N ALA A 311 6.85 -11.45 1.57
CA ALA A 311 7.20 -12.13 2.81
C ALA A 311 6.68 -13.58 2.85
N HIS A 312 5.58 -13.86 2.15
CA HIS A 312 5.08 -15.23 1.96
C HIS A 312 4.86 -15.62 0.49
N GLY A 313 5.32 -14.77 -0.44
CA GLY A 313 5.51 -15.15 -1.84
C GLY A 313 4.24 -15.13 -2.67
N SER A 314 3.38 -14.13 -2.48
CA SER A 314 2.10 -13.99 -3.18
C SER A 314 2.04 -12.71 -3.99
N VAL A 315 1.40 -12.78 -5.17
CA VAL A 315 1.08 -11.62 -5.99
C VAL A 315 -0.28 -11.82 -6.68
N VAL A 316 -1.07 -10.75 -6.71
CA VAL A 316 -2.38 -10.67 -7.36
C VAL A 316 -2.39 -9.45 -8.25
N GLU A 317 -2.58 -9.66 -9.54
CA GLU A 317 -2.85 -8.62 -10.54
C GLU A 317 -4.37 -8.48 -10.70
N MET A 318 -4.86 -7.25 -10.71
CA MET A 318 -6.26 -6.87 -10.91
C MET A 318 -6.35 -5.93 -12.12
N ALA A 319 -7.29 -6.16 -13.03
CA ALA A 319 -7.59 -5.17 -14.07
C ALA A 319 -8.16 -3.90 -13.42
N ALA A 320 -7.61 -2.72 -13.75
CA ALA A 320 -7.95 -1.49 -13.04
C ALA A 320 -9.42 -1.06 -13.22
N ASP A 321 -10.02 -1.36 -14.38
CA ASP A 321 -11.40 -1.04 -14.73
C ASP A 321 -12.41 -2.15 -14.35
N SER A 322 -11.92 -3.35 -14.08
CA SER A 322 -12.71 -4.53 -13.72
C SER A 322 -11.95 -5.34 -12.66
N PRO A 323 -11.85 -4.85 -11.42
CA PRO A 323 -10.88 -5.35 -10.43
C PRO A 323 -11.13 -6.79 -9.97
N TYR A 324 -12.32 -7.32 -10.21
CA TYR A 324 -12.64 -8.74 -9.99
C TYR A 324 -11.98 -9.68 -11.02
N GLN A 325 -11.51 -9.17 -12.16
CA GLN A 325 -10.71 -9.93 -13.12
C GLN A 325 -9.28 -9.97 -12.62
N THR A 326 -8.92 -11.11 -12.02
CA THR A 326 -7.63 -11.28 -11.37
C THR A 326 -6.78 -12.37 -11.99
N ARG A 327 -5.47 -12.16 -11.91
CA ARG A 327 -4.46 -13.19 -12.16
C ARG A 327 -3.57 -13.29 -10.93
N GLN A 328 -3.37 -14.50 -10.44
CA GLN A 328 -2.65 -14.74 -9.19
C GLN A 328 -1.50 -15.69 -9.42
N ALA A 329 -0.40 -15.49 -8.70
CA ALA A 329 0.70 -16.42 -8.66
C ALA A 329 1.32 -16.46 -7.26
N THR A 330 1.95 -17.59 -6.97
CA THR A 330 2.80 -17.76 -5.80
C THR A 330 4.21 -18.12 -6.23
N PHE A 331 5.20 -17.73 -5.42
CA PHE A 331 6.60 -18.00 -5.68
C PHE A 331 7.32 -18.36 -4.38
N PRO A 332 8.36 -19.20 -4.44
CA PRO A 332 9.12 -19.57 -3.26
C PRO A 332 9.86 -18.33 -2.72
N VAL A 333 9.77 -18.13 -1.42
CA VAL A 333 10.52 -17.10 -0.69
C VAL A 333 11.38 -17.77 0.39
N PRO A 334 12.51 -17.16 0.78
CA PRO A 334 13.27 -17.62 1.93
C PRO A 334 12.37 -17.74 3.15
N THR A 335 12.59 -18.76 3.98
CA THR A 335 11.84 -18.91 5.23
C THR A 335 11.96 -17.63 6.06
N PRO A 336 10.85 -17.02 6.50
CA PRO A 336 10.86 -15.83 7.33
C PRO A 336 11.76 -16.01 8.56
N THR A 337 12.57 -14.99 8.84
CA THR A 337 13.42 -14.90 10.03
C THR A 337 12.59 -14.63 11.27
N SER A 338 11.48 -13.91 11.16
CA SER A 338 10.58 -13.62 12.28
C SER A 338 9.57 -14.74 12.52
N ALA A 339 10.01 -15.99 12.66
CA ALA A 339 9.13 -17.08 13.11
C ALA A 339 8.96 -17.03 14.64
N ALA A 340 8.48 -15.90 15.19
CA ALA A 340 8.00 -15.88 16.57
C ALA A 340 6.59 -16.51 16.56
N ALA A 341 6.48 -17.74 17.06
CA ALA A 341 5.22 -18.47 17.12
C ALA A 341 4.13 -17.62 17.79
N TRP A 342 3.11 -17.27 17.02
CA TRP A 342 1.89 -16.64 17.53
C TRP A 342 1.12 -17.61 18.43
N THR A 343 0.62 -17.12 19.55
CA THR A 343 -0.35 -17.84 20.39
C THR A 343 -1.76 -17.32 20.08
N PRO A 344 -2.76 -18.19 19.86
CA PRO A 344 -4.09 -17.82 19.35
C PRO A 344 -4.90 -16.78 20.13
N TRP A 345 -4.46 -16.45 21.34
CA TRP A 345 -5.17 -15.62 22.30
C TRP A 345 -4.58 -14.22 22.46
N THR A 346 -3.52 -13.88 21.69
CA THR A 346 -2.97 -12.52 21.69
C THR A 346 -3.54 -11.71 20.53
N PRO A 347 -4.33 -10.64 20.80
CA PRO A 347 -4.78 -9.75 19.74
C PRO A 347 -3.55 -9.13 19.07
N VAL A 348 -3.40 -9.36 17.76
CA VAL A 348 -2.41 -8.66 16.95
C VAL A 348 -3.01 -7.29 16.65
N THR A 349 -2.60 -6.28 17.40
CA THR A 349 -2.84 -4.89 16.98
C THR A 349 -1.73 -4.48 16.03
N VAL A 350 -2.07 -3.83 14.92
CA VAL A 350 -1.09 -3.32 13.92
C VAL A 350 -0.01 -2.46 14.61
N GLN A 351 -0.40 -1.73 15.66
CA GLN A 351 0.48 -0.91 16.49
C GLN A 351 1.56 -1.70 17.25
N ALA A 352 1.40 -3.02 17.44
CA ALA A 352 2.25 -3.79 18.35
C ALA A 352 3.32 -4.67 17.68
N LYS A 353 3.33 -4.90 16.35
CA LYS A 353 4.24 -5.92 15.77
C LYS A 353 5.00 -5.58 14.49
N ARG A 354 4.49 -4.76 13.55
CA ARG A 354 5.28 -4.22 12.42
C ARG A 354 4.41 -3.23 11.61
N GLN A 355 4.80 -1.96 11.56
CA GLN A 355 4.15 -0.96 10.70
C GLN A 355 4.88 -0.91 9.36
N VAL A 356 4.15 -1.07 8.26
CA VAL A 356 4.69 -0.90 6.91
C VAL A 356 3.82 0.06 6.11
N ASP A 357 4.50 1.05 5.56
CA ASP A 357 3.96 2.16 4.84
C ASP A 357 4.44 2.13 3.39
N GLY A 358 3.62 1.61 2.46
CA GLY A 358 4.01 1.44 1.06
C GLY A 358 4.93 0.24 0.92
N ALA A 359 4.34 -0.96 0.97
CA ALA A 359 5.11 -2.22 0.89
C ALA A 359 5.43 -2.64 -0.56
N ALA A 360 4.95 -1.88 -1.55
CA ALA A 360 5.13 -2.15 -2.96
C ALA A 360 5.41 -0.86 -3.76
N ALA A 361 6.26 -0.97 -4.78
CA ALA A 361 6.49 0.04 -5.80
C ALA A 361 6.59 -0.64 -7.18
N ILE A 362 6.30 0.07 -8.25
CA ILE A 362 6.41 -0.43 -9.62
C ILE A 362 7.35 0.46 -10.45
N SER A 363 8.15 -0.14 -11.32
CA SER A 363 9.00 0.57 -12.27
C SER A 363 8.18 1.41 -13.26
N PHE A 364 8.77 2.48 -13.79
CA PHE A 364 8.09 3.38 -14.74
C PHE A 364 7.65 2.71 -16.04
N ASP A 365 8.31 1.63 -16.43
CA ASP A 365 7.96 0.80 -17.60
C ASP A 365 6.93 -0.30 -17.26
N ASP A 366 6.42 -0.33 -16.02
CA ASP A 366 5.44 -1.29 -15.50
C ASP A 366 5.87 -2.77 -15.59
N HIS A 367 7.16 -3.05 -15.77
CA HIS A 367 7.67 -4.41 -15.90
C HIS A 367 8.14 -5.04 -14.58
N THR A 368 8.48 -4.22 -13.60
CA THR A 368 9.12 -4.67 -12.36
C THR A 368 8.38 -4.15 -11.14
N LEU A 369 7.89 -5.08 -10.31
CA LEU A 369 7.39 -4.80 -8.97
C LEU A 369 8.52 -4.98 -7.96
N TYR A 370 8.70 -3.99 -7.10
CA TYR A 370 9.55 -4.05 -5.92
C TYR A 370 8.66 -4.18 -4.70
N SER A 371 8.92 -5.17 -3.85
CA SER A 371 8.08 -5.42 -2.69
C SER A 371 8.90 -5.76 -1.46
N ILE A 372 8.50 -5.19 -0.32
CA ILE A 372 9.06 -5.50 0.98
C ILE A 372 8.70 -6.95 1.33
N GLY A 373 9.70 -7.74 1.69
CA GLY A 373 9.51 -9.05 2.30
C GLY A 373 9.85 -9.02 3.79
N ASP A 374 9.87 -10.21 4.41
CA ASP A 374 10.21 -10.30 5.84
C ASP A 374 11.61 -9.70 6.11
N ALA A 375 12.58 -10.01 5.26
CA ALA A 375 13.97 -9.60 5.41
C ALA A 375 14.55 -9.01 4.11
N GLY A 376 13.99 -7.91 3.63
CA GLY A 376 14.57 -7.08 2.56
C GLY A 376 13.58 -6.74 1.44
N VAL A 377 14.11 -6.54 0.22
CA VAL A 377 13.32 -6.14 -0.96
C VAL A 377 13.45 -7.20 -2.05
N PHE A 378 12.32 -7.64 -2.57
CA PHE A 378 12.19 -8.63 -3.62
C PHE A 378 11.76 -7.98 -4.93
N VAL A 379 12.19 -8.59 -6.03
CA VAL A 379 11.96 -8.11 -7.40
C VAL A 379 11.08 -9.12 -8.12
N VAL A 380 9.90 -8.68 -8.54
CA VAL A 380 8.88 -9.51 -9.20
C VAL A 380 8.65 -8.98 -10.62
N ASP A 381 8.68 -9.87 -11.60
CA ASP A 381 8.28 -9.58 -12.99
C ASP A 381 6.76 -9.41 -13.02
N ALA A 382 6.28 -8.21 -13.31
CA ALA A 382 4.86 -7.88 -13.25
C ALA A 382 4.05 -8.64 -14.31
N ALA A 383 4.61 -8.81 -15.52
CA ALA A 383 3.92 -9.50 -16.61
C ALA A 383 3.80 -11.01 -16.39
N ARG A 384 4.77 -11.63 -15.72
CA ARG A 384 4.83 -13.08 -15.47
C ARG A 384 4.45 -13.46 -14.03
N LEU A 385 4.28 -12.49 -13.15
CA LEU A 385 3.96 -12.66 -11.73
C LEU A 385 4.93 -13.62 -11.02
N ARG A 386 6.22 -13.48 -11.30
CA ARG A 386 7.27 -14.37 -10.77
C ARG A 386 8.40 -13.59 -10.14
N LEU A 387 8.96 -14.15 -9.07
CA LEU A 387 10.17 -13.64 -8.49
C LEU A 387 11.35 -13.75 -9.47
N THR A 388 12.10 -12.67 -9.63
CA THR A 388 13.29 -12.60 -10.51
C THR A 388 14.58 -12.32 -9.75
N GLY A 389 14.49 -11.76 -8.54
CA GLY A 389 15.66 -11.45 -7.72
C GLY A 389 15.31 -10.80 -6.38
N SER A 390 16.34 -10.31 -5.70
CA SER A 390 16.22 -9.51 -4.47
C SER A 390 17.32 -8.45 -4.45
N LEU A 391 17.01 -7.27 -3.93
CA LEU A 391 17.94 -6.12 -3.93
C LEU A 391 18.57 -5.88 -2.56
N LEU A 392 17.83 -6.16 -1.50
CA LEU A 392 18.25 -5.95 -0.12
C LEU A 392 17.95 -7.22 0.66
N SER A 393 18.80 -7.58 1.62
CA SER A 393 18.58 -8.73 2.49
C SER A 393 18.86 -8.37 3.94
N LYS A 394 18.25 -9.11 4.87
CA LYS A 394 18.48 -8.99 6.34
C LYS A 394 18.15 -7.60 6.90
N GLN A 395 17.27 -6.86 6.25
CA GLN A 395 16.77 -5.56 6.70
C GLN A 395 15.26 -5.65 6.83
N ALA A 396 14.75 -5.36 8.03
CA ALA A 396 13.31 -5.22 8.25
C ALA A 396 12.90 -3.79 7.90
N LEU A 397 12.08 -3.66 6.86
CA LEU A 397 11.66 -2.37 6.33
C LEU A 397 10.26 -1.97 6.80
N SER A 398 10.06 -0.67 6.93
CA SER A 398 8.80 0.00 7.24
C SER A 398 8.28 0.87 6.10
N SER A 399 9.05 1.18 5.05
CA SER A 399 8.53 1.79 3.83
C SER A 399 9.42 1.53 2.62
N LEU A 400 8.88 1.68 1.43
CA LEU A 400 9.60 1.58 0.17
C LEU A 400 9.01 2.52 -0.88
N ILE A 401 9.85 3.29 -1.56
CA ILE A 401 9.46 4.09 -2.72
C ILE A 401 10.53 4.05 -3.82
N LEU A 402 10.10 4.16 -5.07
CA LEU A 402 10.98 4.33 -6.23
C LEU A 402 11.26 5.81 -6.48
N SER A 403 12.51 6.16 -6.79
CA SER A 403 12.90 7.51 -7.18
C SER A 403 12.25 7.94 -8.49
N GLY A 404 12.06 9.25 -8.68
CA GLY A 404 11.44 9.81 -9.88
C GLY A 404 12.13 9.48 -11.22
N ASP A 405 13.40 9.04 -11.19
CA ASP A 405 14.16 8.57 -12.37
C ASP A 405 14.14 7.04 -12.55
N GLY A 406 13.53 6.31 -11.62
CA GLY A 406 13.42 4.86 -11.63
C GLY A 406 14.71 4.11 -11.29
N GLN A 407 15.81 4.80 -10.93
CA GLN A 407 17.12 4.18 -10.75
C GLN A 407 17.37 3.69 -9.34
N ARG A 408 16.60 4.18 -8.34
CA ARG A 408 16.86 3.89 -6.93
C ARG A 408 15.59 3.65 -6.16
N LEU A 409 15.65 2.70 -5.24
CA LEU A 409 14.68 2.57 -4.18
C LEU A 409 15.18 3.31 -2.94
N TYR A 410 14.27 4.00 -2.28
CA TYR A 410 14.49 4.55 -0.95
C TYR A 410 13.56 3.84 0.03
N ALA A 411 14.09 3.44 1.17
CA ALA A 411 13.36 2.71 2.18
C ALA A 411 13.66 3.25 3.57
N THR A 412 12.68 3.16 4.47
CA THR A 412 12.94 3.24 5.92
C THR A 412 12.97 1.84 6.50
N SER A 413 13.86 1.61 7.44
CA SER A 413 13.87 0.42 8.28
C SER A 413 12.98 0.61 9.51
N VAL A 414 12.59 -0.50 10.14
CA VAL A 414 11.77 -0.48 11.36
C VAL A 414 12.43 0.22 12.56
N ASP A 415 13.76 0.33 12.56
CA ASP A 415 14.55 1.09 13.55
C ASP A 415 14.78 2.55 13.12
N GLY A 416 14.22 2.98 12.00
CA GLY A 416 14.21 4.36 11.54
C GLY A 416 15.40 4.79 10.68
N ALA A 417 16.24 3.86 10.23
CA ALA A 417 17.31 4.16 9.28
C ALA A 417 16.74 4.37 7.87
N VAL A 418 17.35 5.29 7.11
CA VAL A 418 17.00 5.54 5.72
C VAL A 418 18.02 4.86 4.83
N LEU A 419 17.57 4.07 3.87
CA LEU A 419 18.41 3.31 2.94
C LEU A 419 18.15 3.76 1.51
N GLN A 420 19.23 3.90 0.73
CA GLN A 420 19.19 4.06 -0.71
C GLN A 420 19.70 2.77 -1.36
N VAL A 421 18.94 2.20 -2.30
CA VAL A 421 19.27 0.95 -2.99
C VAL A 421 19.26 1.18 -4.49
N ASP A 422 20.36 0.85 -5.17
CA ASP A 422 20.44 0.88 -6.62
C ASP A 422 19.68 -0.31 -7.23
N VAL A 423 18.69 -0.04 -8.09
CA VAL A 423 17.79 -1.08 -8.60
C VAL A 423 18.46 -2.02 -9.59
N SER A 424 19.57 -1.62 -10.21
CA SER A 424 20.27 -2.41 -11.22
C SER A 424 21.28 -3.36 -10.61
N THR A 425 21.86 -3.00 -9.46
CA THR A 425 22.95 -3.72 -8.83
C THR A 425 22.60 -4.32 -7.47
N GLY A 426 21.54 -3.86 -6.81
CA GLY A 426 21.24 -4.22 -5.42
C GLY A 426 22.25 -3.68 -4.41
N ARG A 427 23.18 -2.81 -4.83
CA ARG A 427 24.08 -2.12 -3.90
C ARG A 427 23.30 -1.05 -3.14
N TRP A 428 23.61 -0.92 -1.86
CA TRP A 428 22.90 0.03 -1.02
C TRP A 428 23.84 0.83 -0.12
N ALA A 429 23.31 1.94 0.38
CA ALA A 429 23.94 2.84 1.32
C ALA A 429 22.92 3.31 2.36
N SER A 430 23.37 3.55 3.58
CA SER A 430 22.58 4.29 4.56
C SER A 430 22.66 5.79 4.26
N VAL A 431 21.52 6.44 4.22
CA VAL A 431 21.41 7.90 4.17
C VAL A 431 21.42 8.41 5.61
N THR A 432 22.33 9.34 5.91
CA THR A 432 22.33 9.99 7.22
C THR A 432 21.09 10.86 7.35
N ALA A 433 20.17 10.49 8.26
CA ALA A 433 19.00 11.29 8.59
C ALA A 433 19.05 11.66 10.08
N GLY A 434 18.80 12.93 10.40
CA GLY A 434 18.89 13.45 11.77
C GLY A 434 17.73 13.04 12.71
N GLY A 435 16.80 12.19 12.25
CA GLY A 435 15.63 11.74 13.01
C GLY A 435 15.22 10.31 12.65
N ALA A 436 14.32 9.72 13.45
CA ALA A 436 13.75 8.40 13.20
C ALA A 436 12.62 8.51 12.17
N ALA A 437 12.98 8.41 10.89
CA ALA A 437 12.01 8.42 9.81
C ALA A 437 11.14 7.16 9.88
N VAL A 438 9.82 7.34 9.86
CA VAL A 438 8.87 6.22 9.84
C VAL A 438 8.56 5.78 8.41
N SER A 439 8.61 6.69 7.44
CA SER A 439 8.36 6.41 6.04
C SER A 439 9.08 7.39 5.09
N VAL A 440 9.50 6.91 3.92
CA VAL A 440 9.87 7.77 2.78
C VAL A 440 8.64 8.00 1.92
N LEU A 441 8.19 9.25 1.85
CA LEU A 441 6.98 9.63 1.10
C LEU A 441 7.27 9.95 -0.37
N ARG A 442 8.47 10.44 -0.67
CA ARG A 442 8.95 10.76 -2.04
C ARG A 442 10.46 10.83 -2.09
N ALA A 443 11.03 10.47 -3.23
CA ALA A 443 12.43 10.70 -3.56
C ALA A 443 12.56 11.35 -4.95
N GLN A 444 13.22 12.51 -4.99
CA GLN A 444 13.51 13.26 -6.23
C GLN A 444 15.02 13.42 -6.39
N PRO A 445 15.64 12.72 -7.37
CA PRO A 445 17.06 12.84 -7.69
C PRO A 445 17.52 14.28 -8.00
#